data_AF-A0A815ZX66-F1
#
_entry.id   AF-A0A815ZX66-F1
#
_cell.length_a   1.000
_cell.length_b   1.000
_cell.length_c   1.000
_cell.angle_alpha   90.00
_cell.angle_beta   90.00
_cell.angle_gamma   90.00
#
_symmetry.space_group_name_H-M   'P 1'
#
loop_
_entity.id
_entity.type
_entity.pdbx_description
1 polymer ?
#
loop_
_entity_poly.entity_id
_entity_poly.type
_entity_poly.pdbx_seq_one_letter_code
_entity_poly.pdbx_strand_id
1 'polypeptide(L)'
;YDPELDLREEHLSLVAKRLLSTLRESKIKHLSCDNLFIPCNHIRNIARQCLIMSAEEPFGIMGAQIKIKLTLLSPNMTTTITKYLPIIQINPKQKTTFEIEIDLHEDTKIFTLRRILPSMKMFRQIKERSPLYVSPRCLLVKNVFYKTAEPKRAIINSS
;
A
#
# COMPACT_ATOMS: atom_id res chain seq x y z
N TYR A 1 -20.32 26.06 -2.87
CA TYR A 1 -20.60 24.84 -2.10
C TYR A 1 -20.90 23.78 -3.11
N ASP A 2 -19.99 22.81 -3.27
CA ASP A 2 -20.11 21.75 -4.28
C ASP A 2 -20.17 20.40 -3.54
N PRO A 3 -21.36 19.79 -3.44
CA PRO A 3 -21.54 18.54 -2.71
C PRO A 3 -20.75 17.37 -3.32
N GLU A 4 -20.41 17.42 -4.61
CA GLU A 4 -19.60 16.36 -5.24
C GLU A 4 -18.11 16.47 -4.87
N LEU A 5 -17.61 17.67 -4.60
CA LEU A 5 -16.27 17.88 -4.06
C LEU A 5 -16.18 17.33 -2.62
N ASP A 6 -17.19 17.59 -1.80
CA ASP A 6 -17.23 17.12 -0.40
C ASP A 6 -17.30 15.60 -0.31
N LEU A 7 -18.16 14.95 -1.12
CA LEU A 7 -18.23 13.48 -1.20
C LEU A 7 -16.91 12.84 -1.64
N ARG A 8 -16.16 13.50 -2.54
CA ARG A 8 -14.84 13.03 -2.97
C ARG A 8 -13.81 13.11 -1.85
N GLU A 9 -13.80 14.17 -1.05
CA GLU A 9 -12.89 14.29 0.10
C GLU A 9 -13.25 13.33 1.24
N GLU A 10 -14.54 13.05 1.47
CA GLU A 10 -14.99 12.02 2.40
C GLU A 10 -14.50 10.63 1.98
N HIS A 11 -14.70 10.27 0.70
CA HIS A 11 -14.21 9.02 0.14
C HIS A 11 -12.68 8.91 0.18
N LEU A 12 -11.97 10.00 -0.11
CA LEU A 12 -10.51 10.06 -0.04
C LEU A 12 -10.04 9.77 1.39
N SER A 13 -10.66 10.43 2.36
CA SER A 13 -10.37 10.26 3.79
C SER A 13 -10.68 8.84 4.26
N LEU A 14 -11.79 8.26 3.80
CA LEU A 14 -12.17 6.89 4.12
C LEU A 14 -11.12 5.88 3.64
N VAL A 15 -10.73 5.96 2.36
CA VAL A 15 -9.74 5.04 1.77
C VAL A 15 -8.39 5.21 2.45
N ALA A 16 -7.92 6.45 2.64
CA ALA A 16 -6.66 6.73 3.31
C ALA A 16 -6.62 6.18 4.74
N LYS A 17 -7.71 6.35 5.51
CA LYS A 17 -7.84 5.80 6.87
C LYS A 17 -7.77 4.27 6.87
N ARG A 18 -8.51 3.60 5.98
CA ARG A 18 -8.50 2.13 5.87
C ARG A 18 -7.12 1.59 5.48
N LEU A 19 -6.46 2.21 4.51
CA LEU A 19 -5.09 1.84 4.13
C LEU A 19 -4.13 1.95 5.32
N LEU A 20 -4.21 3.07 6.06
CA LEU A 20 -3.34 3.31 7.20
C LEU A 20 -3.61 2.35 8.36
N SER A 21 -4.88 2.04 8.67
CA SER A 21 -5.22 1.06 9.72
C SER A 21 -4.71 -0.33 9.35
N THR A 22 -4.95 -0.80 8.13
CA THR A 22 -4.49 -2.11 7.67
C THR A 22 -2.96 -2.22 7.68
N LEU A 23 -2.24 -1.18 7.26
CA LEU A 23 -0.78 -1.15 7.32
C LEU A 23 -0.27 -1.18 8.77
N ARG A 24 -0.93 -0.48 9.70
CA ARG A 24 -0.58 -0.48 11.13
C ARG A 24 -0.80 -1.84 11.78
N GLU A 25 -1.95 -2.45 11.54
CA GLU A 25 -2.28 -3.79 12.06
C GLU A 25 -1.36 -4.87 11.49
N SER A 26 -0.94 -4.69 10.23
CA SER A 26 -0.08 -5.65 9.54
C SER A 26 1.38 -5.64 10.00
N LYS A 27 1.85 -4.56 10.65
CA LYS A 27 3.24 -4.44 11.13
C LYS A 27 3.67 -5.66 11.95
N ILE A 28 2.83 -6.02 12.92
CA ILE A 28 3.15 -7.09 13.88
C ILE A 28 2.76 -8.45 13.29
N LYS A 29 1.56 -8.57 12.73
CA LYS A 29 0.97 -9.86 12.35
C LYS A 29 1.55 -10.44 11.06
N HIS A 30 1.84 -9.61 10.07
CA HIS A 30 2.21 -10.06 8.72
C HIS A 30 3.65 -9.68 8.35
N LEU A 31 4.09 -8.48 8.76
CA LEU A 31 5.38 -7.94 8.35
C LEU A 31 6.49 -8.27 9.33
N SER A 32 6.15 -8.54 10.60
CA SER A 32 7.11 -8.75 11.69
C SER A 32 8.13 -7.59 11.77
N CYS A 33 7.67 -6.36 11.58
CA CYS A 33 8.45 -5.13 11.69
C CYS A 33 7.91 -4.27 12.85
N ASP A 34 8.79 -3.62 13.61
CA ASP A 34 8.35 -2.72 14.69
C ASP A 34 8.01 -1.32 14.15
N ASN A 35 8.82 -0.83 13.22
CA ASN A 35 8.62 0.46 12.58
C ASN A 35 8.41 0.29 11.07
N LEU A 36 7.35 0.91 10.54
CA LEU A 36 7.05 0.99 9.11
C LEU A 36 7.05 2.47 8.73
N PHE A 37 7.98 2.84 7.87
CA PHE A 37 8.15 4.19 7.37
C PHE A 37 7.58 4.29 5.96
N ILE A 38 6.66 5.24 5.77
CA ILE A 38 5.97 5.48 4.51
C ILE A 38 6.25 6.93 4.12
N PRO A 39 6.56 7.23 2.85
CA PRO A 39 6.81 8.59 2.40
C PRO A 39 5.62 9.52 2.70
N CYS A 40 5.92 10.80 2.91
CA CYS A 40 4.90 11.81 3.16
C CYS A 40 3.87 11.85 2.01
N ASN A 41 2.59 12.03 2.33
CA ASN A 41 1.47 12.05 1.38
C ASN A 41 1.25 10.77 0.54
N HIS A 42 2.08 9.73 0.69
CA HIS A 42 2.00 8.53 -0.14
C HIS A 42 0.64 7.83 -0.03
N ILE A 43 0.13 7.66 1.19
CA ILE A 43 -1.19 7.07 1.42
C ILE A 43 -2.31 7.90 0.80
N ARG A 44 -2.24 9.24 0.91
CA ARG A 44 -3.25 10.13 0.30
C ARG A 44 -3.19 10.05 -1.22
N ASN A 45 -1.99 9.94 -1.80
CA ASN A 45 -1.79 9.81 -3.24
C ASN A 45 -2.32 8.47 -3.77
N ILE A 46 -2.03 7.37 -3.08
CA ILE A 46 -2.61 6.05 -3.37
C ILE A 46 -4.14 6.11 -3.30
N ALA A 47 -4.69 6.65 -2.21
CA ALA A 47 -6.13 6.76 -2.04
C ALA A 47 -6.80 7.56 -3.17
N ARG A 48 -6.19 8.68 -3.59
CA ARG A 48 -6.67 9.48 -4.72
C ARG A 48 -6.69 8.69 -6.02
N GLN A 49 -5.64 7.91 -6.30
CA GLN A 49 -5.59 7.08 -7.49
C GLN A 49 -6.60 5.94 -7.45
N CYS A 50 -6.86 5.36 -6.28
CA CYS A 50 -7.96 4.41 -6.13
C CYS A 50 -9.29 5.04 -6.54
N LEU A 51 -9.60 6.26 -6.08
CA LEU A 51 -10.83 6.96 -6.48
C LEU A 51 -10.92 7.18 -7.99
N ILE A 52 -9.83 7.61 -8.61
CA ILE A 52 -9.76 7.81 -10.07
C ILE A 52 -10.01 6.49 -10.81
N MET A 53 -9.35 5.40 -10.41
CA MET A 53 -9.51 4.08 -11.03
C MET A 53 -10.92 3.51 -10.84
N SER A 54 -11.60 3.91 -9.78
CA SER A 54 -12.97 3.51 -9.46
C SER A 54 -14.05 4.36 -10.11
N ALA A 55 -13.75 5.54 -10.67
CA ALA A 55 -14.77 6.49 -11.12
C ALA A 55 -15.71 5.94 -12.21
N GLU A 56 -15.20 5.06 -13.08
CA GLU A 56 -15.96 4.42 -14.17
C GLU A 56 -16.62 3.09 -13.76
N GLU A 57 -16.43 2.66 -12.51
CA GLU A 57 -16.93 1.37 -12.04
C GLU A 57 -18.29 1.48 -11.36
N PRO A 58 -19.13 0.42 -11.42
CA PRO A 58 -20.37 0.37 -10.66
C PRO A 58 -20.12 0.59 -9.17
N PHE A 59 -20.92 1.47 -8.58
CA PHE A 59 -20.82 1.89 -7.16
C PHE A 59 -19.52 2.64 -6.82
N GLY A 60 -18.73 3.04 -7.82
CA GLY A 60 -17.49 3.77 -7.61
C GLY A 60 -16.55 3.03 -6.65
N ILE A 61 -15.91 3.79 -5.75
CA ILE A 61 -15.02 3.23 -4.73
C ILE A 61 -15.74 2.29 -3.74
N MET A 62 -17.07 2.41 -3.59
CA MET A 62 -17.84 1.56 -2.68
C MET A 62 -18.00 0.13 -3.21
N GLY A 63 -17.83 -0.09 -4.51
CA GLY A 63 -17.76 -1.42 -5.13
C GLY A 63 -16.37 -2.05 -5.09
N ALA A 64 -15.37 -1.35 -4.55
CA ALA A 64 -13.98 -1.80 -4.55
C ALA A 64 -13.65 -2.70 -3.35
N GLN A 65 -12.82 -3.70 -3.61
CA GLN A 65 -11.90 -4.24 -2.61
C GLN A 65 -10.47 -3.84 -2.95
N ILE A 66 -9.65 -3.64 -1.92
CA ILE A 66 -8.25 -3.28 -2.08
C ILE A 66 -7.39 -4.41 -1.52
N LYS A 67 -6.45 -4.86 -2.34
CA LYS A 67 -5.46 -5.88 -1.98
C LYS A 67 -4.09 -5.23 -1.95
N ILE A 68 -3.35 -5.42 -0.86
CA ILE A 68 -2.00 -4.85 -0.74
C ILE A 68 -0.99 -5.98 -0.83
N LYS A 69 -0.12 -5.87 -1.82
CA LYS A 69 1.06 -6.69 -2.04
C LYS A 69 2.28 -5.89 -1.59
N LEU A 70 3.14 -6.50 -0.79
CA LEU A 70 4.37 -5.90 -0.33
C LEU A 70 5.56 -6.80 -0.69
N THR A 71 6.41 -6.33 -1.59
CA THR A 71 7.64 -7.00 -1.98
C THR A 71 8.80 -6.47 -1.12
N LEU A 72 9.36 -7.38 -0.34
CA LEU A 72 10.44 -7.17 0.62
C LEU A 72 11.73 -7.80 0.12
N LEU A 73 12.87 -7.31 0.59
CA LEU A 73 14.13 -7.99 0.42
C LEU A 73 14.24 -9.11 1.47
N SER A 74 14.70 -10.28 1.05
CA SER A 74 14.90 -11.42 1.96
C SER A 74 15.96 -11.11 3.03
N PRO A 75 15.92 -11.78 4.19
CA PRO A 75 16.92 -11.59 5.24
C PRO A 75 18.36 -11.90 4.79
N ASN A 76 18.52 -12.83 3.85
CA ASN A 76 19.81 -13.16 3.22
C ASN A 76 20.16 -12.25 2.03
N MET A 77 19.31 -11.26 1.70
CA MET A 77 19.53 -10.20 0.71
C MET A 77 19.75 -10.70 -0.73
N THR A 78 19.42 -11.96 -1.02
CA THR A 78 19.65 -12.60 -2.32
C THR A 78 18.40 -12.65 -3.19
N THR A 79 17.22 -12.64 -2.57
CA THR A 79 15.93 -12.78 -3.25
C THR A 79 14.90 -11.80 -2.69
N THR A 80 13.80 -11.60 -3.41
CA THR A 80 12.66 -10.82 -2.92
C THR A 80 11.55 -11.74 -2.42
N ILE A 81 10.95 -11.39 -1.27
CA ILE A 81 9.81 -12.10 -0.68
C ILE A 81 8.58 -11.23 -0.86
N THR A 82 7.50 -11.80 -1.40
CA THR A 82 6.22 -11.09 -1.51
C THR A 82 5.29 -11.53 -0.38
N LYS A 83 4.71 -10.54 0.32
CA LYS A 83 3.68 -10.75 1.33
C LYS A 83 2.39 -10.06 0.92
N TYR A 84 1.26 -10.71 1.19
CA TYR A 84 -0.05 -10.11 1.03
C TYR A 84 -0.59 -9.70 2.40
N LEU A 85 -1.12 -8.48 2.47
CA LEU A 85 -1.80 -7.98 3.66
C LEU A 85 -3.30 -8.35 3.61
N PRO A 86 -4.02 -8.23 4.74
CA PRO A 86 -5.46 -8.42 4.75
C PRO A 86 -6.17 -7.57 3.71
N ILE A 87 -7.17 -8.17 3.04
CA ILE A 87 -7.99 -7.48 2.04
C ILE A 87 -8.83 -6.41 2.72
N ILE A 88 -8.87 -5.23 2.12
CA ILE A 88 -9.67 -4.10 2.59
C ILE A 88 -10.95 -4.05 1.77
N GLN A 89 -12.09 -4.34 2.38
CA GLN A 89 -13.38 -4.03 1.78
C GLN A 89 -13.75 -2.57 2.11
N ILE A 90 -14.05 -1.76 1.10
CA ILE A 90 -14.44 -0.36 1.33
C ILE A 90 -15.84 -0.29 1.96
N ASN A 91 -16.78 -1.05 1.40
CA ASN A 91 -18.14 -1.17 1.93
C ASN A 91 -18.54 -2.65 2.04
N PRO A 92 -18.55 -3.24 3.25
CA PRO A 92 -18.93 -4.65 3.44
C PRO A 92 -20.38 -4.97 3.09
N LYS A 93 -21.27 -3.97 3.03
CA LYS A 93 -22.69 -4.17 2.67
C LYS A 93 -22.89 -4.22 1.15
N GLN A 94 -21.93 -3.72 0.38
CA GLN A 94 -21.98 -3.67 -1.06
C GLN A 94 -21.26 -4.89 -1.65
N LYS A 95 -21.82 -5.49 -2.70
CA LYS A 95 -21.12 -6.55 -3.43
C LYS A 95 -19.91 -5.96 -4.15
N THR A 96 -18.74 -6.54 -3.95
CA THR A 96 -17.52 -6.16 -4.66
C THR A 96 -17.64 -6.43 -6.16
N THR A 97 -17.33 -5.44 -6.99
CA THR A 97 -17.39 -5.51 -8.46
C THR A 97 -16.00 -5.51 -9.10
N PHE A 98 -14.99 -4.99 -8.41
CA PHE A 98 -13.61 -4.98 -8.87
C PHE A 98 -12.62 -4.95 -7.68
N GLU A 99 -11.38 -5.28 -7.96
CA GLU A 99 -10.25 -5.21 -7.04
C GLU A 99 -9.23 -4.18 -7.53
N ILE A 100 -8.66 -3.42 -6.59
CA ILE A 100 -7.45 -2.63 -6.82
C ILE A 100 -6.32 -3.31 -6.05
N GLU A 101 -5.36 -3.88 -6.78
CA GLU A 101 -4.12 -4.39 -6.20
C GLU A 101 -3.09 -3.26 -6.13
N ILE A 102 -2.53 -3.06 -4.94
CA ILE A 102 -1.49 -2.06 -4.65
C ILE A 102 -0.18 -2.83 -4.42
N ASP A 103 0.80 -2.65 -5.30
CA ASP A 103 2.14 -3.20 -5.16
C ASP A 103 3.06 -2.16 -4.52
N LEU A 104 3.45 -2.45 -3.28
CA LEU A 104 4.41 -1.69 -2.49
C LEU A 104 5.75 -2.43 -2.48
N HIS A 105 6.84 -1.67 -2.51
CA HIS A 105 8.19 -2.22 -2.48
C HIS A 105 8.96 -1.67 -1.29
N GLU A 106 9.84 -2.48 -0.72
CA GLU A 106 10.85 -2.01 0.23
C GLU A 106 11.87 -1.11 -0.46
N ASP A 107 12.23 0.01 0.17
CA ASP A 107 13.30 0.89 -0.30
C ASP A 107 14.67 0.34 0.09
N THR A 108 15.31 -0.36 -0.85
CA THR A 108 16.62 -0.97 -0.66
C THR A 108 17.77 0.05 -0.69
N LYS A 109 17.57 1.26 -1.21
CA LYS A 109 18.63 2.28 -1.32
C LYS A 109 19.03 2.81 0.05
N ILE A 110 18.04 3.04 0.92
CA ILE A 110 18.26 3.49 2.31
C ILE A 110 19.07 2.44 3.10
N PHE A 111 18.88 1.15 2.81
CA PHE A 111 19.62 0.06 3.45
C PHE A 111 21.09 0.00 2.99
N THR A 112 21.38 0.28 1.72
CA THR A 112 22.77 0.33 1.22
C THR A 112 23.59 1.45 1.86
N LEU A 113 22.99 2.61 2.16
CA LEU A 113 23.65 3.72 2.84
C LEU A 113 24.02 3.39 4.30
N ARG A 114 23.19 2.61 5.02
CA ARG A 114 23.51 2.14 6.38
C ARG A 114 24.71 1.17 6.42
N ARG A 115 25.06 0.52 5.29
CA ARG A 115 26.21 -0.39 5.21
C ARG A 115 27.55 0.34 5.12
N ILE A 116 27.54 1.61 4.70
CA ILE A 116 28.76 2.43 4.53
C ILE A 116 29.23 3.04 5.86
N LEU A 117 28.36 3.12 6.88
CA LEU A 117 28.69 3.59 8.23
C LEU A 117 29.09 2.41 9.14
N PRO A 118 30.39 2.23 9.47
CA PRO A 118 30.87 1.06 10.21
C PRO A 118 30.52 1.08 11.71
N SER A 119 30.07 2.22 12.24
CA SER A 119 29.99 2.52 13.69
C SER A 119 28.78 1.96 14.43
N MET A 120 27.78 1.39 13.75
CA MET A 120 26.57 0.83 14.41
C MET A 120 26.59 -0.71 14.58
N LYS A 121 27.76 -1.36 14.49
CA LYS A 121 27.89 -2.81 14.69
C LYS A 121 27.73 -3.27 16.15
N MET A 122 27.63 -2.35 17.12
CA MET A 122 27.55 -2.67 18.55
C MET A 122 26.13 -3.01 19.05
N PHE A 123 25.08 -2.82 18.22
CA PHE A 123 23.67 -3.10 18.57
C PHE A 123 23.13 -4.41 17.95
N ARG A 124 24.00 -5.39 17.66
CA ARG A 124 23.62 -6.63 16.98
C ARG A 124 22.99 -7.71 17.87
N GLN A 125 22.86 -7.48 19.17
CA GLN A 125 22.35 -8.50 20.11
C GLN A 125 20.89 -8.36 20.51
N ILE A 126 20.15 -7.35 20.03
CA ILE A 126 18.72 -7.30 20.27
C ILE A 126 18.03 -7.93 19.05
N LYS A 127 17.14 -8.90 19.30
CA LYS A 127 16.14 -9.43 18.35
C LYS A 127 15.12 -8.35 17.92
N GLU A 128 15.58 -7.12 17.73
CA GLU A 128 14.78 -5.98 17.34
C GLU A 128 14.39 -6.15 15.88
N ARG A 129 13.08 -6.14 15.62
CA ARG A 129 12.59 -6.29 14.27
C ARG A 129 13.03 -5.06 13.48
N SER A 130 13.69 -5.29 12.35
CA SER A 130 14.28 -4.21 11.56
C SER A 130 13.20 -3.21 11.10
N PRO A 131 13.49 -1.89 11.12
CA PRO A 131 12.61 -0.91 10.54
C PRO A 131 12.45 -1.16 9.03
N LEU A 132 11.22 -1.10 8.55
CA LEU A 132 10.86 -1.30 7.16
C LEU A 132 10.56 0.04 6.50
N TYR A 133 11.24 0.34 5.40
CA TYR A 133 11.05 1.57 4.62
C TYR A 133 10.33 1.24 3.32
N VAL A 134 9.19 1.87 3.07
CA VAL A 134 8.43 1.70 1.83
C VAL A 134 8.92 2.69 0.79
N SER A 135 9.18 2.19 -0.41
CA SER A 135 9.53 2.97 -1.59
C SER A 135 8.43 3.98 -1.94
N PRO A 136 8.78 5.20 -2.36
CA PRO A 136 7.81 6.18 -2.87
C PRO A 136 7.18 5.78 -4.21
N ARG A 137 7.70 4.74 -4.86
CA ARG A 137 7.14 4.19 -6.09
C ARG A 137 6.20 3.05 -5.77
N CYS A 138 4.98 3.14 -6.29
CA CYS A 138 3.94 2.15 -6.10
C CYS A 138 3.20 1.92 -7.42
N LEU A 139 2.83 0.67 -7.68
CA LEU A 139 2.03 0.27 -8.84
C LEU A 139 0.62 -0.10 -8.38
N LEU A 140 -0.40 0.46 -9.03
CA LEU A 140 -1.80 0.10 -8.83
C LEU A 140 -2.32 -0.62 -10.06
N VAL A 141 -3.02 -1.73 -9.86
CA VAL A 141 -3.64 -2.52 -10.92
C VAL A 141 -5.11 -2.71 -10.59
N LYS A 142 -6.00 -2.36 -11.51
CA LYS A 142 -7.44 -2.62 -11.39
C LYS A 142 -7.80 -3.91 -12.12
N ASN A 143 -8.41 -4.84 -11.39
CA ASN A 143 -8.95 -6.11 -11.90
C ASN A 143 -10.47 -6.10 -11.74
N VAL A 144 -11.22 -6.20 -12.84
CA VAL A 144 -12.69 -6.14 -12.84
C VAL A 144 -13.26 -7.56 -12.82
N PHE A 145 -14.29 -7.83 -12.01
CA PHE A 145 -14.81 -9.19 -11.82
C PHE A 145 -15.92 -9.59 -12.80
N TYR A 146 -16.39 -8.67 -13.65
CA TYR A 146 -17.56 -8.87 -14.49
C TYR A 146 -17.30 -8.70 -16.00
N LYS A 147 -16.03 -8.60 -16.43
CA LYS A 147 -15.66 -8.54 -17.86
C LYS A 147 -14.38 -9.31 -18.18
N THR A 148 -14.31 -9.87 -19.39
CA THR A 148 -13.08 -10.22 -20.14
C THR A 148 -12.28 -8.96 -20.56
N ALA A 149 -12.19 -7.95 -19.69
CA ALA A 149 -11.54 -6.67 -19.96
C ALA A 149 -10.10 -6.68 -19.46
N GLU A 150 -9.18 -6.13 -20.26
CA GLU A 150 -7.77 -6.03 -19.89
C GLU A 150 -7.56 -5.16 -18.63
N PRO A 151 -6.63 -5.55 -17.73
CA PRO A 151 -6.39 -4.84 -16.47
C PRO A 151 -5.79 -3.44 -16.72
N LYS A 152 -6.40 -2.39 -16.13
CA LYS A 152 -5.87 -1.02 -16.18
C LYS A 152 -4.75 -0.85 -15.14
N ARG A 153 -3.62 -0.26 -15.53
CA ARG A 153 -2.43 -0.03 -14.67
C ARG A 153 -2.18 1.46 -14.45
N ALA A 154 -1.81 1.84 -13.23
CA ALA A 154 -1.38 3.20 -12.89
C ALA A 154 -0.09 3.16 -12.05
N ILE A 155 0.90 3.97 -12.41
CA ILE A 155 2.17 4.08 -11.68
C ILE A 155 2.16 5.39 -10.89
N ILE A 156 2.42 5.31 -9.59
CA ILE A 156 2.55 6.48 -8.71
C ILE A 156 4.01 6.67 -8.35
N ASN A 157 4.54 7.86 -8.63
CA ASN A 157 5.82 8.32 -8.09
C ASN A 157 5.54 9.42 -7.06
N SER A 158 5.98 9.24 -5.82
CA SER A 158 6.03 10.34 -4.85
C SER A 158 7.32 11.12 -5.12
N SER A 159 7.23 12.18 -5.91
CA SER A 159 8.27 13.22 -6.00
C SER A 159 8.15 14.17 -4.81
#